data_AF-A0AA36Y4R9-F1
#
_entry.id   AF-A0AA36Y4R9-F1
#
_cell.length_a   1.000
_cell.length_b   1.000
_cell.length_c   1.000
_cell.angle_alpha   90.00
_cell.angle_beta   90.00
_cell.angle_gamma   90.00
#
_symmetry.space_group_name_H-M   'P 1'
#
loop_
_entity.id
_entity.type
_entity.pdbx_description
1 polymer ?
#
loop_
_entity_poly.entity_id
_entity_poly.type
_entity_poly.pdbx_seq_one_letter_code
_entity_poly.pdbx_strand_id
1 'polypeptide(L)'
;MLTYREFGAECLPEVQEIYAACGWTSYLGDEEKLRRALGRSLFLLGAFEDGALVGFVRCVGDGEHILYVQDLIVRPALQRRGIGRELMR
;
A
#
# COMPACT_ATOMS: atom_id res chain seq x y z
N MET A 1 8.63 -15.88 4.64
CA MET A 1 7.21 -16.33 4.57
C MET A 1 6.32 -15.10 4.40
N LEU A 2 5.28 -15.15 3.56
CA LEU A 2 4.37 -14.02 3.39
C LEU A 2 3.40 -13.91 4.57
N THR A 3 3.30 -12.72 5.15
CA THR A 3 2.30 -12.37 6.17
C THR A 3 1.50 -11.15 5.73
N TYR A 4 0.25 -11.04 6.17
CA TYR A 4 -0.65 -9.95 5.84
C TYR A 4 -1.11 -9.28 7.13
N ARG A 5 -0.94 -7.96 7.22
CA ARG A 5 -1.33 -7.19 8.40
C ARG A 5 -1.57 -5.74 8.05
N GLU A 6 -2.36 -5.07 8.87
CA GLU A 6 -2.50 -3.62 8.81
C GLU A 6 -1.16 -2.94 9.12
N PHE A 7 -0.98 -1.76 8.52
CA PHE A 7 0.19 -0.92 8.72
C PHE A 7 -0.21 0.55 8.60
N GLY A 8 0.64 1.44 9.11
CA GLY A 8 0.45 2.88 9.06
C GLY A 8 1.62 3.63 8.43
N ALA A 9 1.77 4.89 8.83
CA ALA A 9 2.79 5.79 8.31
C ALA A 9 4.23 5.38 8.70
N GLU A 10 4.40 4.39 9.58
CA GLU A 10 5.70 3.80 9.90
C GLU A 10 6.36 3.10 8.70
N CYS A 11 5.58 2.61 7.72
CA CYS A 11 6.10 2.02 6.49
C CYS A 11 6.18 3.02 5.31
N LEU A 12 6.17 4.33 5.58
CA LEU A 12 6.24 5.35 4.53
C LEU A 12 7.43 5.16 3.57
N PRO A 13 8.66 4.86 4.05
CA PRO A 13 9.79 4.63 3.16
C PRO A 13 9.54 3.50 2.16
N GLU A 14 9.02 2.36 2.63
CA GLU A 14 8.74 1.21 1.78
C GLU A 14 7.57 1.49 0.81
N VAL A 15 6.57 2.27 1.22
CA VAL A 15 5.50 2.74 0.32
C VAL A 15 6.07 3.59 -0.82
N GLN A 16 6.96 4.54 -0.51
CA GLN A 16 7.63 5.37 -1.51
C GLN A 16 8.46 4.51 -2.47
N GLU A 17 9.23 3.54 -1.96
CA GLU A 17 10.00 2.60 -2.78
C GLU A 17 9.10 1.79 -3.73
N ILE A 18 7.97 1.26 -3.24
CA ILE A 18 7.05 0.47 -4.04
C ILE A 18 6.41 1.33 -5.14
N TYR A 19 5.97 2.54 -4.81
CA TYR A 19 5.45 3.48 -5.80
C TYR A 19 6.49 3.82 -6.86
N ALA A 20 7.71 4.17 -6.46
CA ALA A 20 8.79 4.49 -7.38
C ALA A 20 9.10 3.31 -8.31
N ALA A 21 9.24 2.10 -7.75
CA ALA A 21 9.52 0.88 -8.51
C ALA A 21 8.42 0.52 -9.51
N CYS A 22 7.17 0.90 -9.26
CA CYS A 22 6.05 0.68 -10.17
C CYS A 22 5.75 1.86 -11.10
N GLY A 23 6.54 2.95 -11.03
CA GLY A 23 6.37 4.15 -11.85
C GLY A 23 5.25 5.09 -11.38
N TRP A 24 4.78 4.96 -10.14
CA TRP A 24 3.71 5.77 -9.56
C TRP A 24 4.27 7.05 -8.92
N THR A 25 4.72 7.97 -9.77
CA THR A 25 5.48 9.16 -9.31
C THR A 25 4.61 10.29 -8.75
N SER A 26 3.30 10.31 -9.00
CA SER A 26 2.40 11.39 -8.58
C SER A 26 2.33 11.60 -7.07
N TYR A 27 2.68 10.59 -6.27
CA TYR A 27 2.65 10.63 -4.80
C TYR A 27 3.99 11.03 -4.16
N LEU A 28 5.07 11.09 -4.95
CA LEU A 28 6.43 11.19 -4.40
C LEU A 28 6.96 12.61 -4.27
N GLY A 29 6.23 13.62 -4.75
CA GLY A 29 6.67 15.02 -4.74
C GLY A 29 6.51 15.74 -3.39
N ASP A 30 5.76 15.17 -2.45
CA ASP A 30 5.49 15.77 -1.13
C ASP A 30 5.30 14.65 -0.09
N GLU A 31 6.38 14.34 0.64
CA GLU A 31 6.42 13.27 1.63
C GLU A 31 5.40 13.50 2.76
N GLU A 32 5.29 14.73 3.25
CA GLU A 32 4.39 15.06 4.36
C GLU A 32 2.93 14.94 3.93
N LYS A 33 2.59 15.31 2.69
CA LYS A 33 1.27 15.04 2.12
C LYS A 33 1.00 13.55 2.00
N LEU A 34 1.96 12.74 1.56
CA LEU A 34 1.80 11.29 1.48
C LEU A 34 1.61 10.68 2.88
N ARG A 35 2.43 11.09 3.86
CA ARG A 35 2.31 10.68 5.27
C ARG A 35 0.90 10.95 5.81
N ARG A 36 0.38 12.16 5.60
CA ARG A 36 -1.00 12.52 5.98
C ARG A 36 -2.04 11.72 5.19
N ALA A 37 -1.81 11.42 3.92
CA ALA A 37 -2.73 10.63 3.10
C ALA A 37 -2.84 9.18 3.59
N LEU A 38 -1.72 8.55 3.96
CA LEU A 38 -1.72 7.23 4.60
C LEU A 38 -2.51 7.27 5.91
N GLY A 39 -2.21 8.24 6.79
CA GLY A 39 -2.90 8.37 8.08
C GLY A 39 -4.39 8.76 8.00
N ARG A 40 -4.88 9.22 6.84
CA ARG A 40 -6.29 9.54 6.59
C ARG A 40 -7.01 8.49 5.74
N SER A 41 -6.33 7.44 5.32
CA SER A 41 -6.96 6.35 4.56
C SER A 41 -7.84 5.53 5.49
N LEU A 42 -8.94 5.00 4.97
CA LEU A 42 -9.87 4.19 5.76
C LEU A 42 -9.27 2.84 6.14
N PHE A 43 -8.43 2.29 5.26
CA PHE A 43 -7.82 0.99 5.46
C PHE A 43 -6.51 0.87 4.69
N LEU A 44 -5.53 0.23 5.31
CA LEU A 44 -4.20 -0.06 4.78
C LEU A 44 -3.82 -1.48 5.17
N LEU A 45 -3.76 -2.38 4.19
CA LEU A 45 -3.33 -3.77 4.41
C LEU A 45 -2.08 -4.04 3.59
N GLY A 46 -1.03 -4.50 4.26
CA GLY A 46 0.27 -4.79 3.66
C GLY A 46 0.52 -6.29 3.57
N ALA A 47 1.18 -6.71 2.50
CA ALA A 47 1.85 -7.99 2.37
C ALA A 47 3.33 -7.82 2.74
N PHE A 48 3.82 -8.67 3.63
CA PHE A 48 5.18 -8.62 4.16
C PHE A 48 5.92 -9.91 3.85
N GLU A 49 7.14 -9.81 3.33
CA GLU A 49 8.06 -10.93 3.17
C GLU A 49 9.29 -10.64 4.05
N ASP A 50 9.54 -11.52 5.02
CA ASP A 50 10.67 -11.41 5.97
C ASP A 50 10.75 -10.06 6.70
N GLY A 51 9.57 -9.52 7.04
CA GLY A 51 9.40 -8.26 7.77
C GLY A 51 9.34 -7.01 6.89
N ALA A 52 9.70 -7.11 5.61
CA ALA A 52 9.67 -5.98 4.67
C ALA A 52 8.33 -5.88 3.93
N LEU A 53 7.81 -4.66 3.76
CA LEU A 53 6.62 -4.42 2.95
C LEU A 53 6.92 -4.67 1.47
N VAL A 54 6.18 -5.60 0.87
CA VAL A 54 6.37 -6.03 -0.53
C VAL A 54 5.21 -5.69 -1.46
N GLY A 55 4.07 -5.31 -0.88
CA GLY A 55 2.89 -4.84 -1.61
C GLY A 55 1.81 -4.44 -0.62
N PHE A 56 0.83 -3.66 -1.06
CA PHE A 56 -0.27 -3.23 -0.21
C PHE A 56 -1.52 -2.91 -1.01
N VAL A 57 -2.63 -2.86 -0.28
CA VAL A 57 -3.87 -2.24 -0.71
C VAL A 57 -4.18 -1.04 0.20
N ARG A 58 -4.64 0.07 -0.41
CA ARG A 58 -5.09 1.26 0.31
C ARG A 58 -6.51 1.60 -0.10
N CYS A 59 -7.38 1.79 0.89
CA CYS A 59 -8.77 2.18 0.67
C CYS A 59 -9.07 3.58 1.20
N VAL A 60 -9.91 4.32 0.48
CA VAL A 60 -10.39 5.66 0.84
C VAL A 60 -11.90 5.73 0.61
N GLY A 61 -12.58 6.68 1.24
CA GLY A 61 -14.03 6.78 1.13
C GLY A 61 -14.64 7.71 2.18
N ASP A 62 -15.94 7.55 2.41
CA ASP A 62 -16.69 8.31 3.41
C ASP A 62 -16.76 7.61 4.78
N GLY A 63 -16.35 6.35 4.88
CA GLY A 63 -16.40 5.56 6.11
C GLY A 63 -17.76 4.93 6.39
N GLU A 64 -18.74 5.07 5.50
CA GLU A 64 -20.13 4.67 5.73
C GLU A 64 -20.75 3.92 4.52
N HIS A 65 -20.70 4.52 3.33
CA HIS A 65 -21.42 4.04 2.15
C HIS A 65 -20.53 3.83 0.92
N ILE A 66 -19.47 4.62 0.78
CA ILE A 66 -18.59 4.63 -0.39
C ILE A 66 -17.19 4.23 0.03
N LEU A 67 -16.66 3.19 -0.63
CA LEU A 67 -15.28 2.77 -0.51
C LEU A 67 -14.66 2.60 -1.90
N TYR A 68 -13.46 3.15 -2.06
CA TYR A 68 -12.60 2.95 -3.22
C TYR A 68 -11.33 2.23 -2.79
N VAL A 69 -11.00 1.15 -3.49
CA VAL A 69 -9.63 0.63 -3.54
C VAL A 69 -8.83 1.59 -4.41
N GLN A 70 -8.11 2.48 -3.75
CA GLN A 70 -7.36 3.54 -4.40
C GLN A 70 -6.05 3.00 -4.96
N ASP A 71 -5.34 2.19 -4.17
CA ASP A 71 -4.07 1.61 -4.57
C ASP A 71 -4.10 0.09 -4.32
N LEU A 72 -3.69 -0.69 -5.32
CA LEU A 72 -3.41 -2.12 -5.21
C LEU A 72 -2.09 -2.38 -5.94
N ILE A 73 -1.01 -2.53 -5.19
CA ILE A 73 0.34 -2.47 -5.75
C ILE A 73 1.27 -3.47 -5.08
N VAL A 74 2.15 -4.09 -5.88
CA VAL A 74 3.12 -5.09 -5.42
C VAL A 74 4.45 -4.82 -6.12
N ARG A 75 5.58 -4.92 -5.40
CA ARG A 75 6.93 -4.76 -5.95
C ARG A 75 7.07 -5.59 -7.25
N PRO A 76 7.64 -5.04 -8.34
CA PRO A 76 7.69 -5.72 -9.63
C PRO A 76 8.25 -7.15 -9.57
N ALA A 77 9.33 -7.36 -8.81
CA ALA A 77 9.98 -8.67 -8.65
C ALA A 77 9.09 -9.74 -7.96
N LEU A 78 8.01 -9.33 -7.30
CA LEU A 78 7.14 -10.19 -6.50
C LEU A 78 5.73 -10.30 -7.11
N GLN A 79 5.51 -9.68 -8.27
CA GLN A 79 4.25 -9.79 -9.00
C GLN A 79 4.04 -11.19 -9.56
N ARG A 80 2.80 -11.50 -9.98
CA ARG A 80 2.39 -12.80 -10.53
C ARG A 80 2.51 -13.99 -9.55
N ARG A 81 2.81 -13.73 -8.28
CA ARG A 81 2.84 -14.73 -7.18
C ARG A 81 1.52 -14.85 -6.39
N GLY A 82 0.46 -14.18 -6.82
CA GLY A 82 -0.86 -14.20 -6.14
C GLY A 82 -1.03 -13.18 -5.01
N ILE A 83 0.00 -12.41 -4.64
CA ILE A 83 -0.02 -11.43 -3.54
C ILE A 83 -1.17 -10.41 -3.72
N GLY A 84 -1.30 -9.80 -4.90
CA GLY A 84 -2.37 -8.83 -5.17
C GLY A 84 -3.79 -9.44 -5.11
N ARG A 85 -3.93 -10.74 -5.37
CA ARG A 85 -5.21 -11.44 -5.18
C ARG A 85 -5.50 -11.63 -3.70
N GLU A 86 -4.49 -12.00 -2.91
CA GLU A 86 -4.66 -12.19 -1.48
C GLU A 86 -4.93 -10.88 -0.74
N LEU A 87 -4.33 -9.76 -1.17
CA LEU A 87 -4.62 -8.41 -0.66
C LEU A 87 -6.08 -7.96 -0.90
N MET A 88 -6.79 -8.58 -1.84
CA MET A 88 -8.17 -8.24 -2.21
C MET A 88 -9.22 -9.19 -1.63
N ARG A 89 -8.79 -10.21 -0.88
CA ARG A 89 -9.68 -11.17 -0.21
C ARG A 89 -10.14 -10.63 1.13
#